data_AF-A0A448TVS9-F1
#
_entry.id   AF-A0A448TVS9-F1
#
_cell.length_a   1.000
_cell.length_b   1.000
_cell.length_c   1.000
_cell.angle_alpha   90.00
_cell.angle_beta   90.00
_cell.angle_gamma   90.00
#
_symmetry.space_group_name_H-M   'P 1'
#
loop_
_entity.id
_entity.type
_entity.pdbx_description
1 polymer ?
#
loop_
_entity_poly.entity_id
_entity_poly.type
_entity_poly.pdbx_seq_one_letter_code
_entity_poly.pdbx_strand_id
1 'polypeptide(L)'
;MGERGRQVIQKLLPQIVAEMPEPARPFFVRILHILQSILTRTPYLELLLENPPVRQQLIELCSRSQMIAEQVAKHPILLDELLNRTALLNPIAYREYPQLLREYLLRLPPQDEEVFIDALRQFKQSMLFQIAAADILGALPVMKVSDHLTYLAQCLMQEVVNFAWQQVTQRFGIPQGLAENQKGFLVVAYGKLGGIELGYKSDLDVVFLFDNQYQGETQGGRRSIDNALFYAKLTQKIISLFTLRTTSGQLYDLDIRLRPEGDAGLICCSLQSFARYQQHEAWTWETQALVRSRAICGDTDLQRRFEELRHNILITPRDQQTLRNEVREMREKMWQQSPHQTDLFHLKTDRGGITDIEFIAQYLVLASAPHYPQLAKWSDNVRIFESLMQVGNILSEENCRYLTHCYTTLRNRIHHQNLMGLPASVDANEYVAERDFIQDLWQKLFST
;
A
#
# COMPACT_ATOMS: atom_id res chain seq x y z
N MET A 1 -24.22 -24.60 -17.95
CA MET A 1 -24.68 -23.52 -18.85
C MET A 1 -26.01 -23.94 -19.45
N GLY A 2 -27.05 -23.12 -19.30
CA GLY A 2 -28.37 -23.37 -19.90
C GLY A 2 -28.42 -23.04 -21.40
N GLU A 3 -29.54 -23.34 -22.05
CA GLU A 3 -29.74 -23.12 -23.49
C GLU A 3 -29.53 -21.64 -23.88
N ARG A 4 -30.08 -20.71 -23.09
CA ARG A 4 -29.90 -19.27 -23.30
C ARG A 4 -28.42 -18.84 -23.31
N GLY A 5 -27.62 -19.31 -22.35
CA GLY A 5 -26.19 -18.99 -22.29
C GLY A 5 -25.43 -19.50 -23.52
N ARG A 6 -25.79 -20.68 -24.05
CA ARG A 6 -25.18 -21.21 -25.29
C ARG A 6 -25.48 -20.33 -26.50
N GLN A 7 -26.74 -19.90 -26.65
CA GLN A 7 -27.16 -19.02 -27.73
C GLN A 7 -26.43 -17.66 -27.68
N VAL A 8 -26.29 -17.08 -26.48
CA VAL A 8 -25.57 -15.81 -26.29
C VAL A 8 -24.10 -15.95 -26.67
N ILE A 9 -23.42 -17.01 -26.21
CA ILE A 9 -22.01 -17.25 -26.53
C ILE A 9 -21.77 -17.48 -28.02
N GLN A 10 -22.65 -18.22 -28.70
CA GLN A 10 -22.55 -18.46 -30.15
C GLN A 10 -22.60 -17.15 -30.95
N LYS A 11 -23.30 -16.13 -30.44
CA LYS A 11 -23.36 -14.79 -31.04
C LYS A 11 -22.21 -13.89 -30.60
N LEU A 12 -21.80 -14.00 -29.33
CA LEU A 12 -20.77 -13.15 -28.73
C LEU A 12 -19.36 -13.47 -29.23
N LEU A 13 -19.00 -14.75 -29.34
CA LEU A 13 -17.64 -15.17 -29.73
C LEU A 13 -17.22 -14.59 -31.11
N PRO A 14 -18.03 -14.68 -32.18
CA PRO A 14 -17.68 -14.06 -33.46
C PRO A 14 -17.45 -12.55 -33.36
N GLN A 15 -18.23 -11.84 -32.55
CA GLN A 15 -18.07 -10.40 -32.36
C GLN A 15 -16.76 -10.06 -31.63
N ILE A 16 -16.44 -10.81 -30.57
CA ILE A 16 -15.16 -10.66 -29.86
C ILE A 16 -13.99 -10.87 -30.83
N VAL A 17 -14.02 -11.95 -31.62
CA VAL A 17 -12.96 -12.26 -32.59
C VAL A 17 -12.82 -11.16 -33.64
N ALA A 18 -13.93 -10.61 -34.13
CA ALA A 18 -13.92 -9.52 -35.12
C ALA A 18 -13.36 -8.19 -34.57
N GLU A 19 -13.42 -7.97 -33.25
CA GLU A 19 -12.95 -6.75 -32.59
C GLU A 19 -11.54 -6.88 -31.99
N MET A 20 -10.87 -8.03 -32.15
CA MET A 20 -9.55 -8.24 -31.55
C MET A 20 -8.45 -7.42 -32.22
N PRO A 21 -7.55 -6.79 -31.44
CA PRO A 21 -6.36 -6.16 -31.98
C PRO A 21 -5.30 -7.20 -32.36
N GLU A 22 -4.47 -6.87 -33.36
CA GLU A 22 -3.28 -7.66 -33.70
C GLU A 22 -2.08 -7.27 -32.82
N PRO A 23 -1.24 -8.23 -32.36
CA PRO A 23 -1.30 -9.67 -32.59
C PRO A 23 -2.35 -10.40 -31.73
N ALA A 24 -3.35 -11.04 -32.32
CA ALA A 24 -4.55 -11.51 -31.59
C ALA A 24 -4.30 -12.63 -30.55
N ARG A 25 -3.27 -13.46 -30.73
CA ARG A 25 -3.10 -14.75 -30.01
C ARG A 25 -2.96 -14.66 -28.48
N PRO A 26 -2.03 -13.87 -27.90
CA PRO A 26 -1.93 -13.77 -26.43
C PRO A 26 -3.18 -13.16 -25.79
N PHE A 27 -3.89 -12.29 -26.52
CA PHE A 27 -5.10 -11.62 -26.04
C PHE A 27 -6.31 -12.54 -26.04
N PHE A 28 -6.42 -13.41 -27.05
CA PHE A 28 -7.50 -14.37 -27.13
C PHE A 28 -7.52 -15.31 -25.92
N VAL A 29 -6.35 -15.77 -25.46
CA VAL A 29 -6.25 -16.61 -24.25
C VAL A 29 -6.78 -15.88 -23.01
N ARG A 30 -6.44 -14.60 -22.84
CA ARG A 30 -6.93 -13.78 -21.71
C ARG A 30 -8.44 -13.62 -21.74
N ILE A 31 -9.01 -13.28 -22.89
CA ILE A 31 -10.46 -13.12 -23.05
C ILE A 31 -11.19 -14.46 -22.85
N LEU A 32 -10.67 -15.57 -23.39
CA LEU A 32 -11.24 -16.89 -23.16
C LEU A 32 -11.26 -17.25 -21.68
N HIS A 33 -10.21 -16.91 -20.92
CA HIS A 33 -10.19 -17.13 -19.48
C HIS A 33 -11.29 -16.35 -18.74
N ILE A 34 -11.51 -15.09 -19.13
CA ILE A 34 -12.63 -14.29 -18.60
C ILE A 34 -13.96 -14.93 -18.94
N LEU A 35 -14.19 -15.27 -20.22
CA LEU A 35 -15.43 -15.92 -20.65
C LEU A 35 -15.68 -17.22 -19.88
N GLN A 36 -14.64 -18.04 -19.68
CA GLN A 36 -14.68 -19.27 -18.87
C GLN A 36 -15.20 -19.01 -17.44
N SER A 37 -14.74 -17.93 -16.81
CA SER A 37 -15.15 -17.54 -15.45
C SER A 37 -16.63 -17.12 -15.35
N ILE A 38 -17.24 -16.68 -16.46
CA ILE A 38 -18.63 -16.20 -16.51
C ILE A 38 -19.58 -17.10 -17.32
N LEU A 39 -19.14 -18.27 -17.81
CA LEU A 39 -19.96 -19.16 -18.65
C LEU A 39 -21.31 -19.56 -18.02
N THR A 40 -21.37 -19.63 -16.69
CA THR A 40 -22.58 -19.98 -15.94
C THR A 40 -23.43 -18.77 -15.56
N ARG A 41 -22.92 -17.55 -15.80
CA ARG A 41 -23.54 -16.28 -15.44
C ARG A 41 -24.06 -15.57 -16.68
N THR A 42 -25.21 -16.02 -17.18
CA THR A 42 -25.84 -15.48 -18.40
C THR A 42 -25.96 -13.95 -18.44
N PRO A 43 -26.27 -13.23 -17.34
CA PRO A 43 -26.33 -11.76 -17.37
C PRO A 43 -25.04 -11.08 -17.82
N TYR A 44 -23.86 -11.58 -17.42
CA TYR A 44 -22.58 -11.00 -17.86
C TYR A 44 -22.29 -11.29 -19.33
N LEU A 45 -22.72 -12.45 -19.83
CA LEU A 45 -22.60 -12.77 -21.26
C LEU A 45 -23.52 -11.88 -22.10
N GLU A 46 -24.74 -11.62 -21.62
CA GLU A 46 -25.71 -10.71 -22.25
C GLU A 46 -25.21 -9.27 -22.20
N LEU A 47 -24.66 -8.81 -21.08
CA LEU A 47 -24.01 -7.50 -20.96
C LEU A 47 -22.99 -7.26 -22.07
N LEU A 48 -22.08 -8.22 -22.29
CA LEU A 48 -21.04 -8.12 -23.33
C LEU A 48 -21.59 -8.22 -24.76
N LEU A 49 -22.68 -8.96 -24.97
CA LEU A 49 -23.31 -9.09 -26.28
C LEU A 49 -24.11 -7.82 -26.64
N GLU A 50 -24.91 -7.32 -25.70
CA GLU A 50 -25.85 -6.22 -25.88
C GLU A 50 -25.20 -4.83 -25.80
N ASN A 51 -24.02 -4.73 -25.17
CA ASN A 51 -23.30 -3.46 -25.01
C ASN A 51 -21.94 -3.50 -25.73
N PRO A 52 -21.88 -3.21 -27.04
CA PRO A 52 -20.63 -3.11 -27.79
C PRO A 52 -19.57 -2.20 -27.15
N PRO A 53 -19.90 -1.03 -26.57
CA PRO A 53 -18.89 -0.19 -25.92
C PRO A 53 -18.18 -0.88 -24.74
N VAL A 54 -18.94 -1.63 -23.92
CA VAL A 54 -18.40 -2.40 -22.77
C VAL A 54 -17.46 -3.49 -23.27
N ARG A 55 -17.88 -4.24 -24.30
CA ARG A 55 -17.07 -5.31 -24.90
C ARG A 55 -15.78 -4.78 -25.50
N GLN A 56 -15.85 -3.69 -26.27
CA GLN A 56 -14.67 -3.06 -26.86
C GLN A 56 -13.71 -2.56 -25.79
N GLN A 57 -14.23 -2.00 -24.70
CA GLN A 57 -13.40 -1.54 -23.59
C GLN A 57 -12.74 -2.71 -22.84
N LEU A 58 -13.45 -3.83 -22.65
CA LEU A 58 -12.87 -5.06 -22.09
C LEU A 58 -11.71 -5.55 -22.96
N ILE A 59 -11.90 -5.59 -24.28
CA ILE A 59 -10.88 -6.02 -25.25
C ILE A 59 -9.67 -5.08 -25.19
N GLU A 60 -9.90 -3.75 -25.20
CA GLU A 60 -8.85 -2.75 -25.10
C GLU A 60 -8.01 -2.94 -23.82
N LEU A 61 -8.64 -3.01 -22.65
CA LEU A 61 -7.92 -3.15 -21.38
C LEU A 61 -7.18 -4.49 -21.28
N CYS A 62 -7.79 -5.61 -21.70
CA CYS A 62 -7.16 -6.93 -21.64
C CYS A 62 -6.00 -7.10 -22.63
N SER A 63 -6.04 -6.38 -23.76
CA SER A 63 -4.93 -6.34 -24.71
C SER A 63 -3.71 -5.61 -24.12
N ARG A 64 -3.95 -4.57 -23.33
CA ARG A 64 -2.87 -3.77 -22.73
C ARG A 64 -2.40 -4.28 -21.37
N SER A 65 -3.21 -5.02 -20.60
CA SER A 65 -2.83 -5.47 -19.26
C SER A 65 -3.26 -6.91 -18.98
N GLN A 66 -2.28 -7.74 -18.63
CA GLN A 66 -2.54 -9.09 -18.12
C GLN A 66 -3.19 -9.04 -16.74
N MET A 67 -2.72 -8.14 -15.88
CA MET A 67 -3.22 -8.00 -14.52
C MET A 67 -4.71 -7.67 -14.50
N ILE A 68 -5.15 -6.74 -15.35
CA ILE A 68 -6.58 -6.40 -15.47
C ILE A 68 -7.39 -7.62 -15.93
N ALA A 69 -6.89 -8.36 -16.92
CA ALA A 69 -7.59 -9.56 -17.41
C ALA A 69 -7.74 -10.64 -16.32
N GLU A 70 -6.68 -10.89 -15.56
CA GLU A 70 -6.70 -11.81 -14.41
C GLU A 70 -7.67 -11.32 -13.32
N GLN A 71 -7.68 -10.01 -13.05
CA GLN A 71 -8.56 -9.41 -12.07
C GLN A 71 -10.04 -9.54 -12.45
N VAL A 72 -10.40 -9.27 -13.71
CA VAL A 72 -11.78 -9.41 -14.21
C VAL A 72 -12.23 -10.87 -14.21
N ALA A 73 -11.35 -11.80 -14.61
CA ALA A 73 -11.66 -13.23 -14.55
C ALA A 73 -11.90 -13.71 -13.11
N LYS A 74 -11.13 -13.19 -12.14
CA LYS A 74 -11.30 -13.51 -10.72
C LYS A 74 -12.53 -12.83 -10.11
N HIS A 75 -12.83 -11.62 -10.54
CA HIS A 75 -13.92 -10.78 -10.01
C HIS A 75 -14.82 -10.27 -11.15
N PRO A 76 -15.74 -11.09 -11.70
CA PRO A 76 -16.58 -10.69 -12.82
C PRO A 76 -17.50 -9.49 -12.58
N ILE A 77 -17.75 -9.12 -11.32
CA ILE A 77 -18.48 -7.90 -10.96
C ILE A 77 -17.81 -6.63 -11.49
N LEU A 78 -16.51 -6.69 -11.77
CA LEU A 78 -15.76 -5.58 -12.37
C LEU A 78 -16.19 -5.28 -13.82
N LEU A 79 -16.97 -6.16 -14.46
CA LEU A 79 -17.58 -5.85 -15.75
C LEU A 79 -18.56 -4.67 -15.65
N ASP A 80 -19.13 -4.42 -14.48
CA ASP A 80 -20.03 -3.28 -14.25
C ASP A 80 -19.26 -1.95 -14.30
N GLU A 81 -17.98 -1.94 -13.92
CA GLU A 81 -17.10 -0.75 -13.99
C GLU A 81 -16.87 -0.28 -15.43
N LEU A 82 -16.99 -1.19 -16.40
CA LEU A 82 -16.84 -0.90 -17.83
C LEU A 82 -18.06 -0.16 -18.42
N LEU A 83 -19.19 -0.10 -17.70
CA LEU A 83 -20.36 0.67 -18.15
C LEU A 83 -20.10 2.18 -18.16
N ASN A 84 -19.16 2.66 -17.34
CA ASN A 84 -18.84 4.07 -17.22
C ASN A 84 -17.40 4.37 -17.68
N ARG A 85 -17.20 4.44 -19.00
CA ARG A 85 -15.90 4.79 -19.59
C ARG A 85 -15.35 6.12 -19.09
N THR A 86 -16.22 7.10 -18.81
CA THR A 86 -15.82 8.42 -18.31
C THR A 86 -15.12 8.31 -16.97
N ALA A 87 -15.58 7.44 -16.07
CA ALA A 87 -14.93 7.21 -14.77
C ALA A 87 -13.54 6.56 -14.91
N LEU A 88 -13.33 5.73 -15.93
CA LEU A 88 -12.04 5.08 -16.20
C LEU A 88 -11.00 6.03 -16.81
N LEU A 89 -11.45 7.09 -17.49
CA LEU A 89 -10.60 8.15 -18.05
C LEU A 89 -10.44 9.36 -17.12
N ASN A 90 -11.26 9.46 -16.07
CA ASN A 90 -11.22 10.53 -15.09
C ASN A 90 -11.21 9.89 -13.69
N PRO A 91 -10.04 9.38 -13.24
CA PRO A 91 -9.96 8.68 -11.97
C PRO A 91 -10.39 9.59 -10.83
N ILE A 92 -11.20 9.03 -9.92
CA ILE A 92 -11.74 9.77 -8.79
C ILE A 92 -10.61 10.22 -7.87
N ALA A 93 -10.63 11.47 -7.43
CA ALA A 93 -9.61 11.98 -6.52
C ALA A 93 -9.61 11.18 -5.22
N TYR A 94 -8.43 10.75 -4.76
CA TYR A 94 -8.30 9.89 -3.57
C TYR A 94 -8.90 10.48 -2.28
N ARG A 95 -9.06 11.81 -2.21
CA ARG A 95 -9.73 12.51 -1.10
C ARG A 95 -11.22 12.17 -0.98
N GLU A 96 -11.83 11.66 -2.04
CA GLU A 96 -13.26 11.31 -2.11
C GLU A 96 -13.51 9.84 -1.73
N TYR A 97 -12.46 9.02 -1.62
CA TYR A 97 -12.58 7.60 -1.28
C TYR A 97 -13.31 7.34 0.04
N PRO A 98 -13.10 8.09 1.14
CA PRO A 98 -13.84 7.88 2.38
C PRO A 98 -15.35 8.09 2.23
N GLN A 99 -15.76 9.09 1.44
CA GLN A 99 -17.16 9.35 1.18
C GLN A 99 -17.77 8.23 0.34
N LEU A 100 -17.11 7.84 -0.76
CA LEU A 100 -17.57 6.76 -1.63
C LEU A 100 -17.72 5.43 -0.88
N LEU A 101 -16.72 5.09 -0.05
CA LEU A 101 -16.78 3.88 0.75
C LEU A 101 -17.94 3.92 1.74
N ARG A 102 -18.17 5.06 2.40
CA ARG A 102 -19.31 5.22 3.31
C ARG A 102 -20.64 5.05 2.56
N GLU A 103 -20.80 5.67 1.41
CA GLU A 103 -22.00 5.54 0.56
C GLU A 103 -22.23 4.10 0.10
N TYR A 104 -21.15 3.39 -0.21
CA TYR A 104 -21.19 1.96 -0.56
C TYR A 104 -21.68 1.10 0.61
N LEU A 105 -21.15 1.35 1.81
CA LEU A 105 -21.48 0.61 3.03
C LEU A 105 -22.88 0.90 3.58
N LEU A 106 -23.46 2.09 3.32
CA LEU A 106 -24.81 2.47 3.80
C LEU A 106 -25.93 1.55 3.26
N ARG A 107 -25.68 0.83 2.17
CA ARG A 107 -26.65 -0.06 1.53
C ARG A 107 -26.71 -1.45 2.18
N LEU A 108 -25.82 -1.72 3.15
CA LEU A 108 -25.63 -3.02 3.74
C LEU A 108 -26.35 -3.16 5.08
N PRO A 109 -26.75 -4.38 5.46
CA PRO A 109 -27.27 -4.64 6.80
C PRO A 109 -26.20 -4.26 7.86
N PRO A 110 -26.58 -3.51 8.91
CA PRO A 110 -25.65 -3.17 9.96
C PRO A 110 -25.21 -4.41 10.74
N GLN A 111 -23.96 -4.42 11.21
CA GLN A 111 -23.40 -5.42 12.14
C GLN A 111 -23.22 -6.85 11.60
N ASP A 112 -23.49 -7.11 10.32
CA ASP A 112 -23.09 -8.38 9.68
C ASP A 112 -21.62 -8.30 9.25
N GLU A 113 -20.78 -9.08 9.92
CA GLU A 113 -19.33 -9.10 9.68
C GLU A 113 -18.96 -9.69 8.32
N GLU A 114 -19.60 -10.78 7.88
CA GLU A 114 -19.23 -11.41 6.62
C GLU A 114 -19.58 -10.48 5.45
N VAL A 115 -20.77 -9.88 5.49
CA VAL A 115 -21.23 -8.90 4.51
C VAL A 115 -20.34 -7.66 4.50
N PHE A 116 -19.95 -7.16 5.68
CA PHE A 116 -19.06 -6.01 5.79
C PHE A 116 -17.70 -6.29 5.13
N ILE A 117 -17.07 -7.43 5.44
CA ILE A 117 -15.74 -7.71 4.90
C ILE A 117 -15.81 -7.95 3.38
N ASP A 118 -16.83 -8.64 2.89
CA ASP A 118 -17.02 -8.84 1.44
C ASP A 118 -17.28 -7.53 0.70
N ALA A 119 -18.02 -6.60 1.30
CA ALA A 119 -18.20 -5.26 0.74
C ALA A 119 -16.89 -4.48 0.64
N LEU A 120 -16.05 -4.49 1.69
CA LEU A 120 -14.74 -3.83 1.64
C LEU A 120 -13.85 -4.43 0.54
N ARG A 121 -13.88 -5.76 0.36
CA ARG A 121 -13.12 -6.43 -0.70
C ARG A 121 -13.63 -6.04 -2.08
N GLN A 122 -14.94 -6.03 -2.30
CA GLN A 122 -15.53 -5.59 -3.57
C GLN A 122 -15.15 -4.15 -3.89
N PHE A 123 -15.31 -3.24 -2.93
CA PHE A 123 -14.91 -1.84 -3.08
C PHE A 123 -13.41 -1.72 -3.42
N LYS A 124 -12.54 -2.44 -2.69
CA LYS A 124 -11.10 -2.49 -3.00
C LYS A 124 -10.87 -2.95 -4.45
N GLN A 125 -11.50 -4.03 -4.89
CA GLN A 125 -11.29 -4.55 -6.24
C GLN A 125 -11.76 -3.56 -7.32
N SER A 126 -12.91 -2.93 -7.14
CA SER A 126 -13.40 -1.87 -8.05
C SER A 126 -12.43 -0.71 -8.12
N MET A 127 -11.96 -0.19 -6.99
CA MET A 127 -11.01 0.92 -6.97
C MET A 127 -9.65 0.53 -7.58
N LEU A 128 -9.12 -0.66 -7.30
CA LEU A 128 -7.89 -1.15 -7.93
C LEU A 128 -8.04 -1.29 -9.45
N PHE A 129 -9.18 -1.78 -9.91
CA PHE A 129 -9.49 -1.89 -11.33
C PHE A 129 -9.53 -0.52 -12.00
N GLN A 130 -10.23 0.46 -11.41
CA GLN A 130 -10.29 1.82 -11.93
C GLN A 130 -8.91 2.49 -11.98
N ILE A 131 -8.09 2.32 -10.93
CA ILE A 131 -6.71 2.83 -10.89
C ILE A 131 -5.87 2.20 -12.00
N ALA A 132 -5.91 0.86 -12.14
CA ALA A 132 -5.15 0.14 -13.16
C ALA A 132 -5.60 0.48 -14.59
N ALA A 133 -6.91 0.64 -14.79
CA ALA A 133 -7.48 1.06 -16.07
C ALA A 133 -7.04 2.48 -16.43
N ALA A 134 -7.10 3.43 -15.48
CA ALA A 134 -6.64 4.79 -15.73
C ALA A 134 -5.12 4.86 -16.00
N ASP A 135 -4.32 4.05 -15.30
CA ASP A 135 -2.88 3.91 -15.51
C ASP A 135 -2.56 3.40 -16.92
N ILE A 136 -3.14 2.26 -17.33
CA ILE A 136 -2.86 1.65 -18.64
C ILE A 136 -3.43 2.44 -19.83
N LEU A 137 -4.46 3.25 -19.60
CA LEU A 137 -5.03 4.16 -20.60
C LEU A 137 -4.29 5.51 -20.64
N GLY A 138 -3.33 5.75 -19.75
CA GLY A 138 -2.59 7.01 -19.66
C GLY A 138 -3.39 8.18 -19.08
N ALA A 139 -4.54 7.90 -18.46
CA ALA A 139 -5.40 8.89 -17.80
C ALA A 139 -4.93 9.24 -16.38
N LEU A 140 -4.21 8.34 -15.72
CA LEU A 140 -3.56 8.59 -14.43
C LEU A 140 -2.04 8.62 -14.65
N PRO A 141 -1.35 9.74 -14.33
CA PRO A 141 0.10 9.74 -14.33
C PRO A 141 0.60 8.65 -13.39
N VAL A 142 1.52 7.80 -13.85
CA VAL A 142 2.06 6.68 -13.07
C VAL A 142 2.62 7.11 -11.70
N MET A 143 3.10 8.36 -11.63
CA MET A 143 3.55 9.02 -10.40
C MET A 143 2.47 9.16 -9.32
N LYS A 144 1.20 9.15 -9.71
CA LYS A 144 0.02 9.26 -8.85
C LYS A 144 -0.61 7.91 -8.54
N VAL A 145 -0.20 6.83 -9.20
CA VAL A 145 -0.73 5.48 -8.92
C VAL A 145 -0.49 5.11 -7.46
N SER A 146 0.74 5.28 -6.95
CA SER A 146 1.04 5.00 -5.54
C SER A 146 0.27 5.88 -4.56
N ASP A 147 0.03 7.16 -4.89
CA ASP A 147 -0.84 8.03 -4.08
C ASP A 147 -2.24 7.38 -3.93
N HIS A 148 -2.88 7.06 -5.06
CA HIS A 148 -4.22 6.46 -5.05
C HIS A 148 -4.25 5.12 -4.30
N LEU A 149 -3.25 4.26 -4.48
CA LEU A 149 -3.16 2.98 -3.78
C LEU A 149 -2.97 3.16 -2.27
N THR A 150 -2.11 4.08 -1.85
CA THR A 150 -1.85 4.39 -0.44
C THR A 150 -3.10 4.96 0.25
N TYR A 151 -3.77 5.92 -0.37
CA TYR A 151 -4.97 6.53 0.22
C TYR A 151 -6.18 5.59 0.20
N LEU A 152 -6.27 4.66 -0.77
CA LEU A 152 -7.25 3.56 -0.73
C LEU A 152 -7.02 2.66 0.49
N ALA A 153 -5.77 2.23 0.73
CA ALA A 153 -5.44 1.39 1.89
C ALA A 153 -5.73 2.11 3.21
N GLN A 154 -5.42 3.41 3.31
CA GLN A 154 -5.72 4.23 4.49
C GLN A 154 -7.23 4.36 4.73
N CYS A 155 -8.01 4.59 3.66
CA CYS A 155 -9.48 4.64 3.73
C CYS A 155 -10.07 3.33 4.27
N LEU A 156 -9.62 2.18 3.72
CA LEU A 156 -10.07 0.86 4.16
C LEU A 156 -9.66 0.56 5.61
N MET A 157 -8.45 0.94 6.02
CA MET A 157 -7.98 0.82 7.41
C MET A 157 -8.88 1.57 8.38
N GLN A 158 -9.28 2.79 8.04
CA GLN A 158 -10.15 3.60 8.89
C GLN A 158 -11.51 2.92 9.13
N GLU A 159 -12.13 2.37 8.09
CA GLU A 159 -13.42 1.68 8.23
C GLU A 159 -13.30 0.34 8.96
N VAL A 160 -12.21 -0.42 8.74
CA VAL A 160 -11.95 -1.64 9.52
C VAL A 160 -11.77 -1.33 11.00
N VAL A 161 -11.02 -0.27 11.35
CA VAL A 161 -10.86 0.18 12.75
C VAL A 161 -12.20 0.58 13.35
N ASN A 162 -13.05 1.30 12.60
CA ASN A 162 -14.38 1.70 13.07
C ASN A 162 -15.27 0.49 13.34
N PHE A 163 -15.31 -0.48 12.42
CA PHE A 163 -16.11 -1.70 12.58
C PHE A 163 -15.58 -2.57 13.72
N ALA A 164 -14.27 -2.78 13.81
CA ALA A 164 -13.63 -3.53 14.89
C ALA A 164 -13.92 -2.88 16.26
N TRP A 165 -13.85 -1.55 16.34
CA TRP A 165 -14.19 -0.80 17.55
C TRP A 165 -15.62 -1.08 18.01
N GLN A 166 -16.60 -0.99 17.09
CA GLN A 166 -18.01 -1.27 17.41
C GLN A 166 -18.20 -2.69 17.96
N GLN A 167 -17.59 -3.70 17.32
CA GLN A 167 -17.69 -5.10 17.73
C GLN A 167 -17.08 -5.35 19.11
N VAL A 168 -15.89 -4.79 19.37
CA VAL A 168 -15.17 -5.01 20.63
C VAL A 168 -15.84 -4.23 21.77
N THR A 169 -16.28 -3.00 21.53
CA THR A 169 -16.98 -2.18 22.53
C THR A 169 -18.35 -2.75 22.89
N GLN A 170 -19.10 -3.34 21.96
CA GLN A 170 -20.37 -4.01 22.28
C GLN A 170 -20.18 -5.15 23.30
N ARG A 171 -19.04 -5.84 23.25
CA ARG A 171 -18.75 -6.96 24.15
C ARG A 171 -18.14 -6.50 25.48
N PHE A 172 -17.13 -5.64 25.41
CA PHE A 172 -16.29 -5.31 26.56
C PHE A 172 -16.55 -3.92 27.15
N GLY A 173 -17.32 -3.08 26.47
CA GLY A 173 -17.53 -1.69 26.87
C GLY A 173 -16.45 -0.79 26.30
N ILE A 174 -16.45 0.47 26.73
CA ILE A 174 -15.54 1.52 26.24
C ILE A 174 -14.45 1.74 27.31
N PRO A 175 -13.16 1.87 26.94
CA PRO A 175 -12.11 2.26 27.88
C PRO A 175 -12.46 3.54 28.65
N GLN A 176 -12.26 3.52 29.97
CA GLN A 176 -12.58 4.65 30.83
C GLN A 176 -11.74 5.89 30.48
N GLY A 177 -12.37 7.07 30.52
CA GLY A 177 -11.72 8.37 30.35
C GLY A 177 -11.68 8.92 28.94
N LEU A 178 -12.10 8.14 27.93
CA LEU A 178 -12.21 8.61 26.55
C LEU A 178 -13.30 9.69 26.40
N ALA A 179 -13.01 10.74 25.65
CA ALA A 179 -14.04 11.71 25.24
C ALA A 179 -14.98 11.11 24.18
N GLU A 180 -16.12 11.76 23.96
CA GLU A 180 -17.03 11.37 22.89
C GLU A 180 -16.31 11.35 21.53
N ASN A 181 -16.52 10.27 20.77
CA ASN A 181 -15.90 9.99 19.46
C ASN A 181 -14.39 9.68 19.46
N GLN A 182 -13.72 9.64 20.60
CA GLN A 182 -12.33 9.19 20.69
C GLN A 182 -12.23 7.67 20.84
N LYS A 183 -11.14 7.10 20.31
CA LYS A 183 -10.83 5.67 20.44
C LYS A 183 -9.59 5.41 21.29
N GLY A 184 -8.75 6.41 21.56
CA GLY A 184 -7.46 6.25 22.22
C GLY A 184 -6.51 5.32 21.46
N PHE A 185 -6.68 5.19 20.15
CA PHE A 185 -6.03 4.19 19.30
C PHE A 185 -5.40 4.83 18.08
N LEU A 186 -4.26 4.28 17.64
CA LEU A 186 -3.47 4.78 16.52
C LEU A 186 -2.93 3.62 15.69
N VAL A 187 -3.02 3.77 14.37
CA VAL A 187 -2.34 2.93 13.39
C VAL A 187 -1.23 3.75 12.75
N VAL A 188 0.00 3.28 12.90
CA VAL A 188 1.19 3.85 12.28
C VAL A 188 1.57 2.98 11.10
N ALA A 189 1.64 3.57 9.91
CA ALA A 189 2.16 2.88 8.74
C ALA A 189 3.68 2.94 8.72
N TYR A 190 4.31 1.88 8.22
CA TYR A 190 5.73 1.78 7.92
C TYR A 190 5.93 1.43 6.43
N GLY A 191 7.20 1.30 6.02
CA GLY A 191 7.57 0.74 4.72
C GLY A 191 6.92 1.49 3.55
N LYS A 192 6.32 0.74 2.62
CA LYS A 192 5.69 1.32 1.42
C LYS A 192 4.43 2.14 1.76
N LEU A 193 3.67 1.74 2.78
CA LEU A 193 2.47 2.48 3.18
C LEU A 193 2.84 3.81 3.84
N GLY A 194 3.86 3.79 4.68
CA GLY A 194 4.39 4.97 5.35
C GLY A 194 5.12 5.93 4.40
N GLY A 195 5.81 5.39 3.39
CA GLY A 195 6.46 6.17 2.33
C GLY A 195 5.55 6.59 1.16
N ILE A 196 4.26 6.26 1.14
CA ILE A 196 3.34 6.57 0.02
C ILE A 196 3.82 5.93 -1.31
N GLU A 197 4.16 4.65 -1.23
CA GLU A 197 4.79 3.90 -2.34
C GLU A 197 4.11 2.54 -2.56
N LEU A 198 2.83 2.43 -2.20
CA LEU A 198 2.11 1.19 -2.47
C LEU A 198 2.09 0.91 -3.98
N GLY A 199 2.30 -0.36 -4.33
CA GLY A 199 1.95 -0.96 -5.62
C GLY A 199 0.78 -1.93 -5.48
N TYR A 200 0.22 -2.39 -6.60
CA TYR A 200 -1.02 -3.19 -6.66
C TYR A 200 -1.03 -4.45 -5.77
N LYS A 201 0.13 -5.07 -5.55
CA LYS A 201 0.30 -6.31 -4.76
C LYS A 201 1.00 -6.08 -3.41
N SER A 202 0.87 -4.89 -2.84
CA SER A 202 1.60 -4.56 -1.61
C SER A 202 0.87 -5.02 -0.36
N ASP A 203 1.66 -5.57 0.56
CA ASP A 203 1.28 -5.75 1.97
C ASP A 203 1.26 -4.39 2.69
N LEU A 204 0.62 -4.34 3.86
CA LEU A 204 0.54 -3.16 4.71
C LEU A 204 1.40 -3.35 5.96
N ASP A 205 2.55 -2.68 6.00
CA ASP A 205 3.41 -2.62 7.18
C ASP A 205 2.79 -1.66 8.21
N VAL A 206 2.33 -2.16 9.36
CA VAL A 206 1.63 -1.36 10.37
C VAL A 206 2.02 -1.70 11.81
N VAL A 207 2.04 -0.67 12.66
CA VAL A 207 2.19 -0.78 14.11
C VAL A 207 0.97 -0.16 14.79
N PHE A 208 0.43 -0.85 15.78
CA PHE A 208 -0.75 -0.42 16.53
C PHE A 208 -0.35 0.13 17.88
N LEU A 209 -0.74 1.37 18.14
CA LEU A 209 -0.47 2.07 19.40
C LEU A 209 -1.77 2.48 20.08
N PHE A 210 -1.73 2.62 21.40
CA PHE A 210 -2.81 3.22 22.17
C PHE A 210 -2.30 4.30 23.11
N ASP A 211 -3.20 5.20 23.51
CA ASP A 211 -2.86 6.29 24.41
C ASP A 211 -2.78 5.80 25.86
N ASN A 212 -1.60 5.95 26.47
CA ASN A 212 -1.35 5.60 27.86
C ASN A 212 -2.02 6.54 28.88
N GLN A 213 -2.66 7.64 28.43
CA GLN A 213 -3.45 8.52 29.29
C GLN A 213 -4.72 7.81 29.85
N TYR A 214 -5.22 6.79 29.15
CA TYR A 214 -6.43 6.06 29.56
C TYR A 214 -6.06 4.75 30.25
N GLN A 215 -5.89 4.80 31.57
CA GLN A 215 -5.65 3.63 32.41
C GLN A 215 -6.95 3.16 33.09
N GLY A 216 -6.95 1.90 33.51
CA GLY A 216 -8.09 1.28 34.20
C GLY A 216 -8.78 0.25 33.32
N GLU A 217 -10.09 0.13 33.49
CA GLU A 217 -10.90 -0.89 32.84
C GLU A 217 -12.01 -0.30 31.96
N THR A 218 -12.57 -1.16 31.11
CA THR A 218 -13.69 -0.82 30.22
C THR A 218 -15.02 -0.75 30.96
N GLN A 219 -15.91 0.18 30.55
CA GLN A 219 -17.23 0.39 31.17
C GLN A 219 -18.38 0.23 30.16
N GLY A 220 -19.54 -0.22 30.65
CA GLY A 220 -20.77 -0.33 29.85
C GLY A 220 -20.89 -1.58 28.96
N GLY A 221 -19.93 -2.50 29.04
CA GLY A 221 -19.95 -3.78 28.33
C GLY A 221 -20.57 -4.94 29.11
N ARG A 222 -20.69 -6.10 28.46
CA ARG A 222 -21.09 -7.36 29.13
C ARG A 222 -20.03 -7.88 30.10
N ARG A 223 -18.77 -7.48 29.89
CA ARG A 223 -17.62 -7.85 30.73
C ARG A 223 -16.59 -6.72 30.75
N SER A 224 -16.22 -6.25 31.94
CA SER A 224 -15.10 -5.33 32.15
C SER A 224 -13.75 -6.04 31.93
N ILE A 225 -12.81 -5.36 31.27
CA ILE A 225 -11.43 -5.82 31.10
C ILE A 225 -10.47 -4.62 31.20
N ASP A 226 -9.20 -4.91 31.51
CA ASP A 226 -8.11 -3.94 31.46
C ASP A 226 -7.99 -3.27 30.06
N ASN A 227 -7.70 -1.97 30.02
CA ASN A 227 -7.60 -1.19 28.79
C ASN A 227 -6.52 -1.71 27.83
N ALA A 228 -5.36 -2.14 28.31
CA ALA A 228 -4.32 -2.70 27.44
C ALA A 228 -4.79 -4.02 26.80
N LEU A 229 -5.50 -4.86 27.57
CA LEU A 229 -6.15 -6.06 27.03
C LEU A 229 -7.24 -5.72 26.01
N PHE A 230 -8.00 -4.65 26.22
CA PHE A 230 -8.99 -4.17 25.25
C PHE A 230 -8.33 -3.79 23.91
N TYR A 231 -7.26 -2.99 23.93
CA TYR A 231 -6.56 -2.58 22.71
C TYR A 231 -5.85 -3.75 22.00
N ALA A 232 -5.34 -4.73 22.76
CA ALA A 232 -4.84 -5.97 22.18
C ALA A 232 -5.94 -6.74 21.44
N LYS A 233 -7.15 -6.85 22.03
CA LYS A 233 -8.32 -7.48 21.38
C LYS A 233 -8.82 -6.71 20.17
N LEU A 234 -8.83 -5.38 20.23
CA LEU A 234 -9.14 -4.52 19.08
C LEU A 234 -8.18 -4.79 17.93
N THR A 235 -6.88 -4.83 18.23
CA THR A 235 -5.84 -5.09 17.24
C THR A 235 -5.98 -6.47 16.61
N GLN A 236 -6.22 -7.51 17.43
CA GLN A 236 -6.51 -8.86 16.92
C GLN A 236 -7.75 -8.88 16.02
N LYS A 237 -8.79 -8.13 16.36
CA LYS A 237 -9.99 -8.02 15.53
C LYS A 237 -9.69 -7.34 14.19
N ILE A 238 -8.93 -6.25 14.18
CA ILE A 238 -8.50 -5.58 12.95
C ILE A 238 -7.72 -6.55 12.06
N ILE A 239 -6.72 -7.25 12.62
CA ILE A 239 -5.92 -8.23 11.86
C ILE A 239 -6.82 -9.34 11.29
N SER A 240 -7.77 -9.84 12.07
CA SER A 240 -8.73 -10.84 11.61
C SER A 240 -9.57 -10.33 10.43
N LEU A 241 -10.09 -9.10 10.49
CA LEU A 241 -10.92 -8.54 9.42
C LEU A 241 -10.13 -8.33 8.12
N PHE A 242 -8.85 -8.01 8.21
CA PHE A 242 -7.98 -7.87 7.03
C PHE A 242 -7.60 -9.21 6.39
N THR A 243 -7.28 -10.21 7.22
CA THR A 243 -6.63 -11.46 6.80
C THR A 243 -7.60 -12.63 6.60
N LEU A 244 -8.83 -12.54 7.12
CA LEU A 244 -9.85 -13.57 6.87
C LEU A 244 -10.01 -13.77 5.36
N ARG A 245 -10.12 -15.03 4.93
CA ARG A 245 -10.33 -15.39 3.53
C ARG A 245 -11.79 -15.76 3.31
N THR A 246 -12.44 -15.09 2.37
CA THR A 246 -13.76 -15.47 1.84
C THR A 246 -13.66 -15.87 0.37
N THR A 247 -14.80 -16.14 -0.26
CA THR A 247 -14.90 -16.34 -1.72
C THR A 247 -14.36 -15.16 -2.51
N SER A 248 -14.38 -13.95 -1.93
CA SER A 248 -13.84 -12.72 -2.52
C SER A 248 -12.34 -12.51 -2.24
N GLY A 249 -11.67 -13.45 -1.58
CA GLY A 249 -10.25 -13.37 -1.20
C GLY A 249 -10.03 -12.75 0.18
N GLN A 250 -8.91 -12.05 0.37
CA GLN A 250 -8.57 -11.31 1.59
C GLN A 250 -8.45 -9.81 1.29
N LEU A 251 -8.58 -8.96 2.31
CA LEU A 251 -8.56 -7.51 2.11
C LEU A 251 -7.13 -7.03 1.87
N TYR A 252 -6.22 -7.24 2.81
CA TYR A 252 -4.77 -7.05 2.65
C TYR A 252 -4.03 -8.01 3.58
N ASP A 253 -2.81 -8.39 3.21
CA ASP A 253 -1.85 -8.92 4.17
C ASP A 253 -1.34 -7.77 5.04
N LEU A 254 -1.31 -8.00 6.36
CA LEU A 254 -0.74 -7.06 7.31
C LEU A 254 0.60 -7.59 7.80
N ASP A 255 1.64 -6.78 7.70
CA ASP A 255 2.93 -7.04 8.33
C ASP A 255 3.06 -6.18 9.59
N ILE A 256 3.09 -6.83 10.74
CA ILE A 256 3.20 -6.18 12.06
C ILE A 256 4.55 -6.37 12.72
N ARG A 257 5.55 -6.87 11.98
CA ARG A 257 6.87 -7.26 12.53
C ARG A 257 7.77 -6.08 12.92
N LEU A 258 7.44 -4.87 12.46
CA LEU A 258 8.17 -3.63 12.80
C LEU A 258 7.74 -3.00 14.13
N ARG A 259 6.86 -3.67 14.90
CA ARG A 259 6.52 -3.24 16.26
C ARG A 259 7.70 -3.48 17.21
N PRO A 260 7.77 -2.77 18.36
CA PRO A 260 8.79 -3.02 19.38
C PRO A 260 8.92 -4.50 19.73
N GLU A 261 10.16 -5.01 19.80
CA GLU A 261 10.50 -6.42 20.04
C GLU A 261 9.99 -7.41 18.95
N GLY A 262 9.51 -6.91 17.81
CA GLY A 262 9.05 -7.71 16.68
C GLY A 262 8.03 -8.76 17.09
N ASP A 263 8.25 -10.02 16.70
CA ASP A 263 7.33 -11.12 16.97
C ASP A 263 7.18 -11.47 18.47
N ALA A 264 8.19 -11.16 19.28
CA ALA A 264 8.15 -11.36 20.73
C ALA A 264 7.37 -10.26 21.46
N GLY A 265 7.21 -9.09 20.83
CA GLY A 265 6.55 -7.93 21.42
C GLY A 265 5.03 -7.99 21.43
N LEU A 266 4.45 -7.14 22.27
CA LEU A 266 3.00 -6.94 22.37
C LEU A 266 2.42 -6.54 21.00
N ILE A 267 1.28 -7.13 20.65
CA ILE A 267 0.58 -6.84 19.38
C ILE A 267 0.13 -5.37 19.28
N CYS A 268 -0.08 -4.73 20.43
CA CYS A 268 -0.39 -3.32 20.57
C CYS A 268 0.28 -2.81 21.84
N CYS A 269 1.04 -1.73 21.75
CA CYS A 269 1.75 -1.13 22.88
C CYS A 269 1.34 0.33 23.07
N SER A 270 1.59 0.85 24.26
CA SER A 270 1.26 2.25 24.55
C SER A 270 2.23 3.20 23.85
N LEU A 271 1.80 4.42 23.53
CA LEU A 271 2.67 5.42 22.92
C LEU A 271 3.92 5.71 23.79
N GLN A 272 3.77 5.71 25.12
CA GLN A 272 4.88 5.88 26.05
C GLN A 272 5.86 4.69 26.02
N SER A 273 5.36 3.46 25.96
CA SER A 273 6.20 2.26 25.85
C SER A 273 6.97 2.26 24.53
N PHE A 274 6.30 2.61 23.43
CA PHE A 274 6.91 2.78 22.12
C PHE A 274 8.02 3.84 22.15
N ALA A 275 7.76 5.01 22.76
CA ALA A 275 8.75 6.08 22.92
C ALA A 275 9.99 5.60 23.68
N ARG A 276 9.79 4.92 24.81
CA ARG A 276 10.89 4.39 25.63
C ARG A 276 11.74 3.40 24.83
N TYR A 277 11.10 2.46 24.14
CA TYR A 277 11.77 1.47 23.32
C TYR A 277 12.62 2.12 22.22
N GLN A 278 12.02 3.04 21.44
CA GLN A 278 12.71 3.75 20.36
C GLN A 278 13.91 4.58 20.83
N GLN A 279 13.89 5.06 22.08
CA GLN A 279 14.97 5.89 22.63
C GLN A 279 16.13 5.09 23.24
N HIS A 280 15.86 3.88 23.76
CA HIS A 280 16.84 3.17 24.60
C HIS A 280 17.21 1.78 24.08
N GLU A 281 16.36 1.14 23.28
CA GLU A 281 16.47 -0.28 22.94
C GLU A 281 16.48 -0.53 21.43
N ALA A 282 15.90 0.37 20.63
CA ALA A 282 15.78 0.20 19.19
C ALA A 282 17.15 0.20 18.48
N TRP A 283 17.31 -0.74 17.56
CA TRP A 283 18.48 -0.81 16.70
C TRP A 283 18.44 0.30 15.63
N THR A 284 19.59 0.62 15.04
CA THR A 284 19.69 1.63 13.98
C THR A 284 18.78 1.32 12.78
N TRP A 285 18.62 0.04 12.41
CA TRP A 285 17.72 -0.36 11.31
C TRP A 285 16.24 -0.12 11.65
N GLU A 286 15.84 -0.19 12.92
CA GLU A 286 14.47 0.16 13.34
C GLU A 286 14.25 1.67 13.25
N THR A 287 15.28 2.44 13.59
CA THR A 287 15.26 3.89 13.41
C THR A 287 15.24 4.27 11.93
N GLN A 288 15.94 3.54 11.04
CA GLN A 288 15.82 3.69 9.59
C GLN A 288 14.39 3.42 9.11
N ALA A 289 13.75 2.36 9.63
CA ALA A 289 12.36 2.06 9.31
C ALA A 289 11.42 3.18 9.79
N LEU A 290 11.70 3.80 10.94
CA LEU A 290 10.95 4.92 11.50
C LEU A 290 10.98 6.17 10.60
N VAL A 291 12.04 6.40 9.83
CA VAL A 291 12.08 7.48 8.82
C VAL A 291 10.90 7.34 7.85
N ARG A 292 10.57 6.11 7.46
CA ARG A 292 9.46 5.78 6.55
C ARG A 292 8.17 5.43 7.27
N SER A 293 7.95 6.01 8.46
CA SER A 293 6.71 5.83 9.21
C SER A 293 5.88 7.12 9.25
N ARG A 294 4.55 6.96 9.37
CA ARG A 294 3.60 8.05 9.61
C ARG A 294 2.31 7.53 10.22
N ALA A 295 1.61 8.38 10.98
CA ALA A 295 0.25 8.09 11.42
C ALA A 295 -0.73 8.05 10.22
N ILE A 296 -1.62 7.05 10.19
CA ILE A 296 -2.60 6.90 9.09
C ILE A 296 -4.06 6.81 9.55
N CYS A 297 -4.31 6.38 10.78
CA CYS A 297 -5.65 6.22 11.33
C CYS A 297 -5.58 6.35 12.84
N GLY A 298 -6.53 7.06 13.46
CA GLY A 298 -6.57 7.29 14.90
C GLY A 298 -6.98 8.71 15.26
N ASP A 299 -7.03 9.00 16.56
CA ASP A 299 -7.44 10.32 17.05
C ASP A 299 -6.40 11.40 16.68
N THR A 300 -6.85 12.57 16.23
CA THR A 300 -5.98 13.64 15.69
C THR A 300 -4.89 14.08 16.68
N ASP A 301 -5.20 14.18 17.97
CA ASP A 301 -4.21 14.52 18.99
C ASP A 301 -3.12 13.44 19.12
N LEU A 302 -3.53 12.16 19.08
CA LEU A 302 -2.62 11.03 19.20
C LEU A 302 -1.71 10.91 17.96
N GLN A 303 -2.26 11.20 16.77
CA GLN A 303 -1.46 11.32 15.54
C GLN A 303 -0.40 12.42 15.67
N ARG A 304 -0.79 13.62 16.12
CA ARG A 304 0.14 14.75 16.34
C ARG A 304 1.26 14.37 17.32
N ARG A 305 0.91 13.78 18.46
CA ARG A 305 1.88 13.33 19.47
C ARG A 305 2.84 12.27 18.94
N PHE A 306 2.37 11.34 18.10
CA PHE A 306 3.24 10.38 17.43
C PHE A 306 4.21 11.07 16.45
N GLU A 307 3.73 12.01 15.63
CA GLU A 307 4.60 12.72 14.69
C GLU A 307 5.65 13.57 15.41
N GLU A 308 5.29 14.20 16.54
CA GLU A 308 6.25 14.91 17.42
C GLU A 308 7.28 13.94 18.01
N LEU A 309 6.84 12.77 18.49
CA LEU A 309 7.74 11.73 19.01
C LEU A 309 8.70 11.24 17.92
N ARG A 310 8.18 10.89 16.74
CA ARG A 310 8.96 10.46 15.58
C ARG A 310 9.99 11.54 15.23
N HIS A 311 9.56 12.79 15.10
CA HIS A 311 10.45 13.92 14.82
C HIS A 311 11.59 14.00 15.83
N ASN A 312 11.27 13.97 17.13
CA ASN A 312 12.26 14.04 18.21
C ASN A 312 13.26 12.88 18.17
N ILE A 313 12.82 11.65 17.86
CA ILE A 313 13.71 10.50 17.70
C ILE A 313 14.65 10.71 16.51
N LEU A 314 14.13 11.16 15.36
CA LEU A 314 14.93 11.31 14.14
C LEU A 314 16.00 12.40 14.28
N ILE A 315 15.74 13.48 15.03
CA ILE A 315 16.72 14.57 15.26
C ILE A 315 17.74 14.28 16.38
N THR A 316 17.65 13.13 17.06
CA THR A 316 18.63 12.77 18.10
C THR A 316 20.04 12.68 17.52
N PRO A 317 21.06 13.32 18.12
CA PRO A 317 22.45 13.20 17.67
C PRO A 317 22.95 11.76 17.66
N ARG A 318 23.73 11.40 16.64
CA ARG A 318 24.32 10.06 16.46
C ARG A 318 25.78 10.19 16.05
N ASP A 319 26.59 9.21 16.42
CA ASP A 319 27.92 9.07 15.84
C ASP A 319 27.77 8.71 14.35
N GLN A 320 28.28 9.57 13.48
CA GLN A 320 28.07 9.44 12.04
C GLN A 320 28.82 8.23 11.46
N GLN A 321 29.96 7.86 12.02
CA GLN A 321 30.75 6.73 11.52
C GLN A 321 30.06 5.41 11.86
N THR A 322 29.59 5.25 13.10
CA THR A 322 28.80 4.09 13.51
C THR A 322 27.52 3.98 12.67
N LEU A 323 26.76 5.08 12.54
CA LEU A 323 25.55 5.09 11.72
C LEU A 323 25.83 4.67 10.27
N ARG A 324 26.88 5.23 9.64
CA ARG A 324 27.28 4.89 8.27
C ARG A 324 27.60 3.40 8.13
N ASN A 325 28.39 2.85 9.06
CA ASN A 325 28.78 1.44 9.04
C ASN A 325 27.57 0.51 9.20
N GLU A 326 26.70 0.78 10.16
CA GLU A 326 25.51 -0.05 10.44
C GLU A 326 24.52 -0.05 9.26
N VAL A 327 24.28 1.12 8.65
CA VAL A 327 23.41 1.23 7.46
C VAL A 327 23.99 0.43 6.29
N ARG A 328 25.30 0.54 6.05
CA ARG A 328 25.99 -0.19 4.98
C ARG A 328 25.94 -1.70 5.20
N GLU A 329 26.27 -2.16 6.40
CA GLU A 329 26.27 -3.58 6.76
C GLU A 329 24.86 -4.18 6.67
N MET A 330 23.84 -3.45 7.12
CA MET A 330 22.45 -3.89 6.98
C MET A 330 22.05 -4.01 5.51
N ARG A 331 22.41 -3.03 4.68
CA ARG A 331 22.12 -3.07 3.24
C ARG A 331 22.79 -4.26 2.56
N GLU A 332 24.05 -4.51 2.89
CA GLU A 332 24.85 -5.61 2.38
C GLU A 332 24.20 -6.95 2.72
N LYS A 333 23.80 -7.13 3.98
CA LYS A 333 23.10 -8.33 4.45
C LYS A 333 21.79 -8.57 3.69
N MET A 334 20.98 -7.52 3.48
CA MET A 334 19.74 -7.62 2.70
C MET A 334 19.99 -7.94 1.23
N TRP A 335 21.06 -7.40 0.65
CA TRP A 335 21.47 -7.72 -0.71
C TRP A 335 21.79 -9.21 -0.83
N GLN A 336 22.70 -9.72 -0.01
CA GLN A 336 23.15 -11.12 -0.04
C GLN A 336 22.03 -12.17 0.15
N GLN A 337 20.92 -11.78 0.79
CA GLN A 337 19.75 -12.64 0.99
C GLN A 337 18.76 -12.61 -0.19
N SER A 338 18.95 -11.70 -1.15
CA SER A 338 18.10 -11.55 -2.32
C SER A 338 18.63 -12.41 -3.49
N PRO A 339 17.74 -12.95 -4.36
CA PRO A 339 18.19 -13.65 -5.54
C PRO A 339 18.77 -12.66 -6.56
N HIS A 340 19.89 -13.01 -7.18
CA HIS A 340 20.55 -12.23 -8.22
C HIS A 340 20.79 -13.07 -9.46
N GLN A 341 20.62 -12.46 -10.64
CA GLN A 341 20.88 -13.10 -11.93
C GLN A 341 21.71 -12.15 -12.77
N THR A 342 22.81 -12.61 -13.36
CA THR A 342 23.77 -11.75 -14.06
C THR A 342 23.16 -11.00 -15.26
N ASP A 343 22.24 -11.66 -15.98
CA ASP A 343 21.64 -11.12 -17.19
C ASP A 343 20.41 -10.22 -16.92
N LEU A 344 19.97 -10.14 -15.65
CA LEU A 344 18.81 -9.35 -15.25
C LEU A 344 19.18 -8.31 -14.19
N PHE A 345 18.46 -7.21 -14.19
CA PHE A 345 18.49 -6.22 -13.11
C PHE A 345 17.16 -6.23 -12.37
N HIS A 346 17.16 -6.62 -11.10
CA HIS A 346 16.00 -6.50 -10.22
C HIS A 346 15.89 -5.07 -9.70
N LEU A 347 14.89 -4.34 -10.18
CA LEU A 347 14.69 -2.90 -10.02
C LEU A 347 14.68 -2.43 -8.55
N LYS A 348 14.38 -3.33 -7.62
CA LYS A 348 14.30 -3.03 -6.19
C LYS A 348 15.53 -3.43 -5.40
N THR A 349 16.04 -4.65 -5.56
CA THR A 349 16.97 -5.27 -4.60
C THR A 349 18.42 -5.21 -5.04
N ASP A 350 18.67 -5.10 -6.33
CA ASP A 350 20.03 -5.07 -6.86
C ASP A 350 20.70 -3.71 -6.62
N ARG A 351 22.02 -3.67 -6.83
CA ARG A 351 22.80 -2.43 -6.73
C ARG A 351 22.34 -1.42 -7.76
N GLY A 352 22.19 -0.17 -7.33
CA GLY A 352 21.56 0.88 -8.13
C GLY A 352 20.04 0.76 -8.22
N GLY A 353 19.41 -0.10 -7.41
CA GLY A 353 17.97 -0.26 -7.33
C GLY A 353 17.30 0.66 -6.31
N ILE A 354 15.97 0.55 -6.20
CA ILE A 354 15.16 1.38 -5.29
C ILE A 354 15.60 1.24 -3.83
N THR A 355 15.98 0.04 -3.36
CA THR A 355 16.42 -0.15 -1.97
C THR A 355 17.68 0.67 -1.65
N ASP A 356 18.60 0.85 -2.60
CA ASP A 356 19.79 1.70 -2.38
C ASP A 356 19.37 3.16 -2.19
N ILE A 357 18.42 3.64 -2.99
CA ILE A 357 17.89 5.00 -2.89
C ILE A 357 17.17 5.22 -1.54
N GLU A 358 16.37 4.25 -1.10
CA GLU A 358 15.69 4.29 0.19
C GLU A 358 16.69 4.36 1.35
N PHE A 359 17.76 3.56 1.29
CA PHE A 359 18.81 3.56 2.31
C PHE A 359 19.60 4.87 2.32
N ILE A 360 19.88 5.46 1.14
CA ILE A 360 20.49 6.79 1.03
C ILE A 360 19.60 7.85 1.70
N ALA A 361 18.30 7.87 1.39
CA ALA A 361 17.36 8.81 1.98
C ALA A 361 17.31 8.68 3.52
N GLN A 362 17.18 7.45 4.02
CA GLN A 362 17.16 7.16 5.45
C GLN A 362 18.45 7.59 6.15
N TYR A 363 19.62 7.25 5.59
CA TYR A 363 20.91 7.65 6.12
C TYR A 363 21.03 9.17 6.19
N LEU A 364 20.72 9.88 5.10
CA LEU A 364 20.85 11.34 5.05
C LEU A 364 19.93 12.03 6.06
N VAL A 365 18.71 11.51 6.27
CA VAL A 365 17.82 11.99 7.34
C VAL A 365 18.46 11.75 8.71
N LEU A 366 18.86 10.53 9.04
CA LEU A 366 19.40 10.20 10.37
C LEU A 366 20.72 10.91 10.71
N ALA A 367 21.57 11.13 9.70
CA ALA A 367 22.86 11.80 9.86
C ALA A 367 22.72 13.33 9.97
N SER A 368 21.72 13.91 9.30
CA SER A 368 21.64 15.37 9.11
C SER A 368 20.51 16.04 9.88
N ALA A 369 19.44 15.32 10.23
CA ALA A 369 18.30 15.85 10.99
C ALA A 369 18.65 16.50 12.34
N PRO A 370 19.71 16.08 13.08
CA PRO A 370 20.13 16.81 14.29
C PRO A 370 20.51 18.27 14.05
N HIS A 371 21.01 18.60 12.85
CA HIS A 371 21.38 19.96 12.44
C HIS A 371 20.31 20.63 11.57
N TYR A 372 19.50 19.82 10.87
CA TYR A 372 18.45 20.27 9.96
C TYR A 372 17.13 19.54 10.26
N PRO A 373 16.41 19.91 11.35
CA PRO A 373 15.22 19.20 11.82
C PRO A 373 14.11 19.07 10.77
N GLN A 374 14.03 19.98 9.79
CA GLN A 374 13.07 19.93 8.70
C GLN A 374 13.16 18.63 7.87
N LEU A 375 14.31 17.95 7.86
CA LEU A 375 14.48 16.67 7.16
C LEU A 375 13.66 15.53 7.78
N ALA A 376 13.27 15.65 9.04
CA ALA A 376 12.42 14.67 9.73
C ALA A 376 10.91 14.90 9.48
N LYS A 377 10.52 15.86 8.65
CA LYS A 377 9.10 16.21 8.42
C LYS A 377 8.36 15.18 7.58
N TRP A 378 8.97 14.71 6.48
CA TRP A 378 8.33 13.81 5.52
C TRP A 378 8.87 12.38 5.66
N SER A 379 8.13 11.41 5.13
CA SER A 379 8.43 9.97 5.23
C SER A 379 8.64 9.28 3.88
N ASP A 380 8.35 9.96 2.77
CA ASP A 380 8.53 9.49 1.40
C ASP A 380 9.79 10.06 0.77
N ASN A 381 10.42 9.28 -0.11
CA ASN A 381 11.73 9.62 -0.69
C ASN A 381 11.70 10.94 -1.47
N VAL A 382 10.63 11.22 -2.22
CA VAL A 382 10.54 12.43 -3.07
C VAL A 382 10.59 13.69 -2.19
N ARG A 383 9.73 13.79 -1.18
CA ARG A 383 9.72 14.97 -0.29
C ARG A 383 10.93 15.02 0.64
N ILE A 384 11.55 13.88 0.95
CA ILE A 384 12.85 13.85 1.64
C ILE A 384 13.92 14.50 0.75
N PHE A 385 14.01 14.13 -0.53
CA PHE A 385 14.96 14.74 -1.47
C PHE A 385 14.67 16.22 -1.70
N GLU A 386 13.40 16.63 -1.80
CA GLU A 386 13.02 18.05 -1.85
C GLU A 386 13.49 18.82 -0.61
N SER A 387 13.40 18.21 0.57
CA SER A 387 13.88 18.82 1.82
C SER A 387 15.40 18.91 1.85
N LEU A 388 16.11 17.91 1.33
CA LEU A 388 17.57 17.93 1.18
C LEU A 388 18.02 19.02 0.19
N MET A 389 17.30 19.21 -0.91
CA MET A 389 17.54 20.32 -1.85
C MET A 389 17.42 21.67 -1.17
N GLN A 390 16.39 21.88 -0.36
CA GLN A 390 16.18 23.14 0.37
C GLN A 390 17.29 23.43 1.38
N VAL A 391 17.92 22.39 1.95
CA VAL A 391 19.09 22.54 2.82
C VAL A 391 20.34 22.90 2.02
N GLY A 392 20.54 22.31 0.84
CA GLY A 392 21.61 22.61 -0.12
C GLY A 392 23.04 22.22 0.29
N ASN A 393 23.33 22.11 1.59
CA ASN A 393 24.68 21.86 2.13
C ASN A 393 25.03 20.37 2.32
N ILE A 394 24.06 19.47 2.17
CA ILE A 394 24.24 18.02 2.39
C ILE A 394 24.48 17.29 1.08
N LEU A 395 23.64 17.58 0.09
CA LEU A 395 23.69 17.01 -1.24
C LEU A 395 23.33 18.10 -2.25
N SER A 396 24.03 18.16 -3.39
CA SER A 396 23.75 19.18 -4.40
C SER A 396 22.31 19.08 -4.92
N GLU A 397 21.75 20.20 -5.35
CA GLU A 397 20.40 20.22 -5.95
C GLU A 397 20.29 19.27 -7.14
N GLU A 398 21.33 19.21 -7.98
CA GLU A 398 21.40 18.34 -9.15
C GLU A 398 21.30 16.86 -8.74
N ASN A 399 22.09 16.44 -7.74
CA ASN A 399 22.06 15.06 -7.25
C ASN A 399 20.69 14.71 -6.64
N CYS A 400 20.06 15.62 -5.90
CA CYS A 400 18.73 15.37 -5.33
C CYS A 400 17.65 15.24 -6.42
N ARG A 401 17.68 16.11 -7.44
CA ARG A 401 16.75 16.03 -8.59
C ARG A 401 16.95 14.72 -9.35
N TYR A 402 18.21 14.33 -9.56
CA TYR A 402 18.50 13.11 -10.31
C TYR A 402 18.19 11.84 -9.50
N LEU A 403 18.40 11.83 -8.17
CA LEU A 403 17.89 10.76 -7.29
C LEU A 403 16.36 10.63 -7.37
N THR A 404 15.66 11.76 -7.35
CA THR A 404 14.20 11.78 -7.50
C THR A 404 13.80 11.20 -8.85
N HIS A 405 14.49 11.59 -9.93
CA HIS A 405 14.27 11.01 -11.26
C HIS A 405 14.50 9.50 -11.27
N CYS A 406 15.65 9.02 -10.79
CA CYS A 406 15.96 7.59 -10.75
C CYS A 406 14.91 6.79 -9.96
N TYR A 407 14.57 7.25 -8.76
CA TYR A 407 13.57 6.62 -7.90
C TYR A 407 12.22 6.50 -8.59
N THR A 408 11.75 7.61 -9.18
CA THR A 408 10.46 7.65 -9.85
C THR A 408 10.42 6.81 -11.12
N THR A 409 11.48 6.86 -11.94
CA THR A 409 11.64 6.02 -13.14
C THR A 409 11.60 4.54 -12.82
N LEU A 410 12.43 4.06 -11.86
CA LEU A 410 12.48 2.64 -11.49
C LEU A 410 11.14 2.16 -10.90
N ARG A 411 10.50 2.99 -10.06
CA ARG A 411 9.19 2.67 -9.50
C ARG A 411 8.10 2.58 -10.56
N ASN A 412 8.10 3.52 -11.51
CA ASN A 412 7.14 3.52 -12.62
C ASN A 412 7.32 2.25 -13.48
N ARG A 413 8.56 1.80 -13.69
CA ARG A 413 8.83 0.54 -14.38
C ARG A 413 8.25 -0.67 -13.65
N ILE A 414 8.34 -0.72 -12.32
CA ILE A 414 7.71 -1.78 -11.51
C ILE A 414 6.19 -1.78 -11.69
N HIS A 415 5.52 -0.61 -11.66
CA HIS A 415 4.08 -0.53 -11.90
C HIS A 415 3.71 -1.07 -13.27
N HIS A 416 4.44 -0.68 -14.31
CA HIS A 416 4.24 -1.20 -15.66
C HIS A 416 4.44 -2.72 -15.73
N GLN A 417 5.49 -3.27 -15.12
CA GLN A 417 5.71 -4.72 -15.09
C GLN A 417 4.57 -5.46 -14.38
N ASN A 418 4.05 -4.91 -13.28
CA ASN A 418 2.88 -5.46 -12.60
C ASN A 418 1.65 -5.50 -13.52
N LEU A 419 1.36 -4.42 -14.27
CA LEU A 419 0.25 -4.39 -15.24
C LEU A 419 0.41 -5.46 -16.34
N MET A 420 1.64 -5.76 -16.74
CA MET A 420 1.96 -6.77 -17.74
C MET A 420 2.01 -8.19 -17.18
N GLY A 421 1.93 -8.37 -15.85
CA GLY A 421 2.09 -9.68 -15.21
C GLY A 421 3.54 -10.19 -15.21
N LEU A 422 4.52 -9.28 -15.34
CA LEU A 422 5.96 -9.59 -15.39
C LEU A 422 6.62 -9.41 -14.01
N PRO A 423 7.74 -10.10 -13.73
CA PRO A 423 8.51 -9.87 -12.51
C PRO A 423 9.12 -8.47 -12.48
N ALA A 424 9.52 -7.99 -11.30
CA ALA A 424 10.17 -6.69 -11.07
C ALA A 424 11.64 -6.62 -11.56
N SER A 425 11.96 -7.40 -12.59
CA SER A 425 13.30 -7.56 -13.18
C SER A 425 13.27 -7.20 -14.64
N VAL A 426 14.29 -6.47 -15.10
CA VAL A 426 14.48 -6.05 -16.49
C VAL A 426 15.79 -6.60 -17.03
N ASP A 427 16.05 -6.42 -18.32
CA ASP A 427 17.36 -6.75 -18.91
C ASP A 427 18.47 -5.94 -18.21
N ALA A 428 19.62 -6.56 -17.95
CA ALA A 428 20.72 -5.91 -17.25
C ALA A 428 21.30 -4.68 -17.98
N ASN A 429 21.01 -4.50 -19.28
CA ASN A 429 21.39 -3.32 -20.06
C ASN A 429 20.39 -2.15 -19.95
N GLU A 430 19.25 -2.33 -19.27
CA GLU A 430 18.32 -1.24 -18.96
C GLU A 430 18.81 -0.42 -17.74
N TYR A 431 18.51 0.89 -17.75
CA TYR A 431 18.76 1.85 -16.65
C TYR A 431 20.23 1.96 -16.18
N VAL A 432 21.20 1.74 -17.07
CA VAL A 432 22.63 1.77 -16.72
C VAL A 432 23.03 3.13 -16.14
N ALA A 433 22.60 4.25 -16.75
CA ALA A 433 22.97 5.58 -16.29
C ALA A 433 22.40 5.90 -14.88
N GLU A 434 21.17 5.50 -14.60
CA GLU A 434 20.54 5.64 -13.29
C GLU A 434 21.26 4.78 -12.25
N ARG A 435 21.56 3.52 -12.60
CA ARG A 435 22.24 2.57 -11.70
C ARG A 435 23.66 3.02 -11.36
N ASP A 436 24.43 3.48 -12.34
CA ASP A 436 25.79 3.96 -12.14
C ASP A 436 25.80 5.18 -11.23
N PHE A 437 24.89 6.13 -11.45
CA PHE A 437 24.75 7.30 -10.58
C PHE A 437 24.42 6.92 -9.13
N ILE A 438 23.45 6.02 -8.92
CA ILE A 438 23.07 5.59 -7.56
C ILE A 438 24.25 4.88 -6.88
N GLN A 439 24.97 4.02 -7.60
CA GLN A 439 26.13 3.32 -7.07
C GLN A 439 27.29 4.26 -6.75
N ASP A 440 27.57 5.23 -7.60
CA ASP A 440 28.60 6.25 -7.36
C ASP A 440 28.26 7.09 -6.13
N LEU A 441 27.00 7.49 -5.97
CA LEU A 441 26.56 8.23 -4.80
C LEU A 441 26.61 7.36 -3.55
N TRP A 442 26.21 6.10 -3.64
CA TRP A 442 26.34 5.13 -2.57
C TRP A 442 27.79 5.02 -2.11
N GLN A 443 28.73 4.85 -3.04
CA GLN A 443 30.15 4.80 -2.70
C GLN A 443 30.61 6.09 -2.02
N LYS A 444 30.28 7.27 -2.55
CA LYS A 444 30.63 8.55 -1.92
C LYS A 444 30.15 8.68 -0.47
N LEU A 445 28.98 8.12 -0.13
CA LEU A 445 28.40 8.20 1.21
C LEU A 445 28.90 7.12 2.18
N PHE A 446 29.27 5.93 1.67
CA PHE A 446 29.50 4.74 2.52
C PHE A 446 30.92 4.13 2.43
N SER A 447 31.81 4.66 1.59
CA SER A 447 33.18 4.13 1.40
C SER A 447 34.26 4.70 2.33
N THR A 448 33.94 5.76 3.10
CA THR A 448 34.89 6.42 4.03
C THR A 448 34.62 6.11 5.49
#